data_AF-A0A1R1ES03-F1
#
_entry.id   AF-A0A1R1ES03-F1
#
_cell.length_a   1.000
_cell.length_b   1.000
_cell.length_c   1.000
_cell.angle_alpha   90.00
_cell.angle_beta   90.00
_cell.angle_gamma   90.00
#
_symmetry.space_group_name_H-M   'P 1'
#
loop_
_entity.id
_entity.type
_entity.pdbx_description
1 polymer ?
#
loop_
_entity_poly.entity_id
_entity_poly.type
_entity_poly.pdbx_seq_one_letter_code
_entity_poly.pdbx_strand_id
1 'polypeptide(L)'
;MPLPVLGILTLYLNEHKHLEEKPIYQKMIVEGGKLGLDVFVFTPMDVSDSKKKIFAMEYDAKQKKWTRRWRNFPDMIYDRCRIQKSPRFAQLLQFRSQYSKMLFLNKPLRNKWTIHEVLSKKAEFRKFLPETRLYHGLTDVHQMLKNRSVVFLKPINGTGGRGILRIEKLKAASQYYIQGRNQQRKIITPQKIHASRLGAILSGWNMKDRYLIQEGIAVELPDGRVHDYRMLVQKNKEGHWQLTGIAGRVGAPRSVTSNLHGGGRAVPAHQMLSSWITNEEQRQEVISTAGKMGVDIAAYLEHQYGPLCELALDLAINRKGRIYLLEVNPKPAREVFSQIGEPELYRTAITRPLEYALWVYKQKTETADTKENKPQL
;
A
#
# COMPACT_ATOMS: atom_id res chain seq x y z
N MET A 1 -21.65 26.31 13.47
CA MET A 1 -21.96 24.97 12.91
C MET A 1 -21.17 23.93 13.67
N PRO A 2 -21.71 22.72 13.91
CA PRO A 2 -20.91 21.62 14.47
C PRO A 2 -19.72 21.31 13.55
N LEU A 3 -18.58 20.92 14.14
CA LEU A 3 -17.41 20.53 13.35
C LEU A 3 -17.72 19.26 12.54
N PRO A 4 -17.23 19.13 11.30
CA PRO A 4 -17.32 17.89 10.54
C PRO A 4 -16.61 16.76 11.29
N VAL A 5 -17.17 15.56 11.22
CA VAL A 5 -16.70 14.39 11.97
C VAL A 5 -16.16 13.31 11.04
N LEU A 6 -14.89 12.93 11.24
CA LEU A 6 -14.23 11.83 10.54
C LEU A 6 -14.00 10.64 11.46
N GLY A 7 -14.58 9.49 11.11
CA GLY A 7 -14.27 8.22 11.75
C GLY A 7 -13.16 7.47 11.00
N ILE A 8 -12.05 7.18 11.67
CA ILE A 8 -11.02 6.28 11.17
C ILE A 8 -11.45 4.83 11.48
N LEU A 9 -11.87 4.11 10.45
CA LEU A 9 -12.27 2.71 10.54
C LEU A 9 -11.05 1.80 10.42
N THR A 10 -10.83 0.96 11.43
CA THR A 10 -9.70 0.01 11.51
C THR A 10 -10.16 -1.35 12.03
N LEU A 11 -9.25 -2.32 12.14
CA LEU A 11 -9.50 -3.61 12.76
C LEU A 11 -8.59 -3.81 13.98
N TYR A 12 -9.10 -4.52 14.98
CA TYR A 12 -8.27 -5.07 16.05
C TYR A 12 -7.36 -6.18 15.51
N LEU A 13 -6.16 -6.28 16.07
CA LEU A 13 -5.18 -7.31 15.73
C LEU A 13 -5.44 -8.63 16.47
N ASN A 14 -6.04 -8.56 17.66
CA ASN A 14 -6.21 -9.68 18.57
C ASN A 14 -7.41 -9.46 19.51
N GLU A 15 -7.69 -10.45 20.37
CA GLU A 15 -8.78 -10.38 21.37
C GLU A 15 -8.55 -9.31 22.44
N HIS A 16 -7.29 -8.95 22.69
CA HIS A 16 -6.91 -7.83 23.57
C HIS A 16 -7.15 -6.44 22.95
N LYS A 17 -7.80 -6.38 21.78
CA LYS A 17 -8.18 -5.13 21.10
C LYS A 17 -6.99 -4.22 20.77
N HIS A 18 -5.83 -4.81 20.44
CA HIS A 18 -4.68 -4.04 19.98
C HIS A 18 -4.91 -3.45 18.57
N LEU A 19 -4.38 -2.26 18.32
CA LEU A 19 -4.43 -1.58 17.03
C LEU A 19 -3.02 -1.48 16.43
N GLU A 20 -2.88 -1.75 15.12
CA GLU A 20 -1.60 -1.73 14.41
C GLU A 20 -0.95 -0.33 14.37
N GLU A 21 -1.73 0.69 14.01
CA GLU A 21 -1.23 2.04 13.72
C GLU A 21 -1.67 3.07 14.76
N LYS A 22 -1.83 2.67 16.03
CA LYS A 22 -2.30 3.53 17.13
C LYS A 22 -1.54 4.88 17.22
N PRO A 23 -0.19 4.93 17.09
CA PRO A 23 0.54 6.21 17.10
C PRO A 23 0.22 7.12 15.91
N ILE A 24 -0.13 6.57 14.75
CA ILE A 24 -0.55 7.36 13.58
C ILE A 24 -1.92 7.97 13.83
N TYR A 25 -2.86 7.17 14.34
CA TYR A 25 -4.20 7.67 14.64
C TYR A 25 -4.18 8.77 15.70
N GLN A 26 -3.30 8.66 16.70
CA GLN A 26 -3.05 9.73 17.66
C GLN A 26 -2.68 11.05 16.96
N LYS A 27 -1.71 11.01 16.04
CA LYS A 27 -1.26 12.18 15.28
C LYS A 27 -2.38 12.72 14.38
N MET A 28 -3.16 11.85 13.75
CA MET A 28 -4.30 12.25 12.93
C MET A 28 -5.38 12.97 13.74
N ILE A 29 -5.66 12.51 14.98
CA ILE A 29 -6.61 13.20 15.88
C ILE A 29 -6.09 14.60 16.24
N VAL A 30 -4.81 14.71 16.60
CA VAL A 30 -4.20 16.00 16.95
C VAL A 30 -4.19 16.97 15.77
N GLU A 31 -3.77 16.53 14.58
CA GLU A 31 -3.76 17.39 13.39
C GLU A 31 -5.18 17.69 12.90
N GLY A 32 -6.13 16.76 13.03
CA GLY A 32 -7.53 16.99 12.69
C GLY A 32 -8.13 18.12 13.52
N GLY A 33 -7.88 18.13 14.85
CA GLY A 33 -8.33 19.20 15.73
C GLY A 33 -7.79 20.58 15.32
N LYS A 34 -6.55 20.66 14.83
CA LYS A 34 -5.96 21.92 14.31
C LYS A 34 -6.64 22.41 13.03
N LEU A 35 -7.22 21.50 12.24
CA LEU A 35 -7.93 21.79 10.99
C LEU A 35 -9.43 22.03 11.21
N GLY A 36 -9.93 21.99 12.45
CA GLY A 36 -11.37 22.05 12.73
C GLY A 36 -12.12 20.78 12.31
N LEU A 37 -11.45 19.64 12.28
CA LEU A 37 -12.03 18.32 12.00
C LEU A 37 -12.05 17.49 13.29
N ASP A 38 -13.23 17.04 13.72
CA ASP A 38 -13.36 16.11 14.83
C ASP A 38 -13.04 14.69 14.34
N VAL A 39 -12.08 14.02 14.97
CA VAL A 39 -11.58 12.71 14.54
C VAL A 39 -11.65 11.71 15.68
N PHE A 40 -12.19 10.53 15.41
CA PHE A 40 -12.12 9.39 16.32
C PHE A 40 -11.81 8.08 15.59
N VAL A 41 -11.40 7.07 16.33
CA VAL A 41 -11.07 5.75 15.79
C VAL A 41 -12.11 4.73 16.23
N PHE A 42 -12.51 3.84 15.34
CA PHE A 42 -13.40 2.75 15.68
C PHE A 42 -13.15 1.51 14.81
N THR A 43 -13.70 0.39 15.26
CA THR A 43 -13.76 -0.87 14.53
C THR A 43 -15.22 -1.27 14.33
N PRO A 44 -15.53 -2.19 13.40
CA PRO A 44 -16.88 -2.75 13.30
C PRO A 44 -17.41 -3.33 14.62
N MET A 45 -16.52 -3.87 15.47
CA MET A 45 -16.88 -4.42 16.78
C MET A 45 -17.33 -3.36 17.80
N ASP A 46 -17.05 -2.09 17.54
CA ASP A 46 -17.40 -0.98 18.45
C ASP A 46 -18.79 -0.41 18.15
N VAL A 47 -19.44 -0.90 17.10
CA VAL A 47 -20.74 -0.44 16.64
C VAL A 47 -21.85 -1.17 17.40
N SER A 48 -22.79 -0.41 17.96
CA SER A 48 -23.99 -0.95 18.59
C SER A 48 -25.21 -0.65 17.73
N ASP A 49 -25.77 -1.70 17.13
CA ASP A 49 -26.97 -1.58 16.30
C ASP A 49 -28.21 -1.17 17.08
N SER A 50 -28.34 -1.63 18.33
CA SER A 50 -29.45 -1.27 19.21
C SER A 50 -29.40 0.18 19.63
N LYS A 51 -28.20 0.70 19.98
CA LYS A 51 -28.02 2.10 20.38
C LYS A 51 -27.89 3.06 19.21
N LYS A 52 -27.70 2.54 17.98
CA LYS A 52 -27.32 3.31 16.78
C LYS A 52 -26.13 4.25 17.05
N LYS A 53 -25.17 3.78 17.86
CA LYS A 53 -23.98 4.53 18.29
C LYS A 53 -22.73 3.69 18.20
N ILE A 54 -21.59 4.37 18.20
CA ILE A 54 -20.26 3.77 18.17
C ILE A 54 -19.59 4.03 19.52
N PHE A 55 -19.04 3.01 20.16
CA PHE A 55 -18.21 3.18 21.35
C PHE A 55 -16.78 3.53 20.93
N ALA A 56 -16.60 4.74 20.40
CA ALA A 56 -15.40 5.20 19.74
C ALA A 56 -14.19 5.33 20.69
N MET A 57 -12.99 5.23 20.13
CA MET A 57 -11.73 5.55 20.80
C MET A 57 -11.30 6.98 20.44
N GLU A 58 -10.99 7.75 21.46
CA GLU A 58 -10.58 9.15 21.36
C GLU A 58 -9.22 9.33 22.03
N TYR A 59 -8.49 10.36 21.60
CA TYR A 59 -7.21 10.71 22.20
C TYR A 59 -7.25 12.14 22.72
N ASP A 60 -7.07 12.29 24.04
CA ASP A 60 -6.88 13.59 24.66
C ASP A 60 -5.40 13.98 24.57
N ALA A 61 -5.11 15.00 23.76
CA ALA A 61 -3.76 15.50 23.56
C ALA A 61 -3.17 16.17 24.80
N LYS A 62 -4.00 16.78 25.66
CA LYS A 62 -3.58 17.46 26.90
C LYS A 62 -3.21 16.43 27.95
N GLN A 63 -4.05 15.41 28.15
CA GLN A 63 -3.81 14.34 29.12
C GLN A 63 -2.92 13.22 28.60
N LYS A 64 -2.59 13.25 27.30
CA LYS A 64 -1.85 12.19 26.58
C LYS A 64 -2.47 10.80 26.76
N LYS A 65 -3.80 10.73 26.81
CA LYS A 65 -4.54 9.51 27.19
C LYS A 65 -5.56 9.13 26.13
N TRP A 66 -5.65 7.82 25.88
CA TRP A 66 -6.74 7.24 25.10
C TRP A 66 -7.95 6.98 26.00
N THR A 67 -9.10 7.46 25.57
CA THR A 67 -10.39 7.25 26.25
C THR A 67 -11.39 6.63 25.27
N ARG A 68 -12.54 6.21 25.79
CA ARG A 68 -13.64 5.70 24.97
C ARG A 68 -14.93 6.40 25.33
N ARG A 69 -15.74 6.71 24.32
CA ARG A 69 -17.01 7.41 24.50
C ARG A 69 -18.04 6.91 23.48
N TRP A 70 -19.31 6.90 23.86
CA TRP A 70 -20.40 6.69 22.91
C TRP A 70 -20.56 7.93 22.03
N ARG A 71 -20.45 7.73 20.72
CA ARG A 71 -20.53 8.74 19.67
C ARG A 71 -21.62 8.38 18.66
N ASN A 72 -22.19 9.39 18.02
CA ASN A 72 -22.98 9.18 16.81
C ASN A 72 -22.07 8.71 15.67
N PHE A 73 -22.68 8.19 14.60
CA PHE A 73 -21.93 7.87 13.39
C PHE A 73 -21.27 9.14 12.80
N PRO A 74 -20.05 9.02 12.25
CA PRO A 74 -19.34 10.16 11.67
C PRO A 74 -19.95 10.57 10.32
N ASP A 75 -19.69 11.80 9.90
CA ASP A 75 -20.09 12.30 8.58
C ASP A 75 -19.33 11.56 7.45
N MET A 76 -18.09 11.18 7.75
CA MET A 76 -17.16 10.52 6.83
C MET A 76 -16.44 9.35 7.48
N ILE A 77 -16.07 8.36 6.66
CA ILE A 77 -15.26 7.23 7.10
C ILE A 77 -13.98 7.15 6.29
N TYR A 78 -12.84 7.13 6.98
CA TYR A 78 -11.55 6.75 6.41
C TYR A 78 -11.25 5.27 6.70
N ASP A 79 -11.29 4.42 5.68
CA ASP A 79 -11.11 2.97 5.83
C ASP A 79 -9.63 2.58 5.77
N ARG A 80 -9.08 2.19 6.93
CA ARG A 80 -7.72 1.67 7.13
C ARG A 80 -7.66 0.16 7.35
N CYS A 81 -8.74 -0.58 7.15
CA CYS A 81 -8.78 -2.03 7.34
C CYS A 81 -8.05 -2.78 6.22
N ARG A 82 -6.87 -3.35 6.51
CA ARG A 82 -6.14 -4.18 5.53
C ARG A 82 -6.84 -5.54 5.34
N ILE A 83 -6.70 -6.12 4.14
CA ILE A 83 -7.21 -7.46 3.85
C ILE A 83 -6.49 -8.48 4.73
N GLN A 84 -7.26 -9.31 5.44
CA GLN A 84 -6.75 -10.39 6.28
C GLN A 84 -7.75 -11.56 6.31
N LYS A 85 -7.26 -12.79 6.47
CA LYS A 85 -8.10 -13.99 6.65
C LYS A 85 -8.45 -14.12 8.14
N SER A 86 -9.41 -13.33 8.63
CA SER A 86 -9.84 -13.38 10.03
C SER A 86 -11.35 -13.08 10.17
N PRO A 87 -12.00 -13.52 11.27
CA PRO A 87 -13.40 -13.19 11.55
C PRO A 87 -13.66 -11.67 11.58
N ARG A 88 -12.66 -10.89 12.02
CA ARG A 88 -12.71 -9.42 12.02
C ARG A 88 -12.83 -8.82 10.62
N PHE A 89 -12.26 -9.48 9.61
CA PHE A 89 -12.45 -9.05 8.23
C PHE A 89 -13.86 -9.35 7.72
N ALA A 90 -14.48 -10.46 8.14
CA ALA A 90 -15.88 -10.73 7.83
C ALA A 90 -16.81 -9.67 8.44
N GLN A 91 -16.54 -9.25 9.68
CA GLN A 91 -17.26 -8.14 10.33
C GLN A 91 -17.14 -6.82 9.57
N LEU A 92 -15.96 -6.53 9.00
CA LEU A 92 -15.79 -5.38 8.11
C LEU A 92 -16.68 -5.46 6.88
N LEU A 93 -16.74 -6.63 6.22
CA LEU A 93 -17.56 -6.81 5.03
C LEU A 93 -19.04 -6.60 5.36
N GLN A 94 -19.50 -7.12 6.49
CA GLN A 94 -20.86 -6.90 7.00
C GLN A 94 -21.12 -5.42 7.28
N PHE A 95 -20.21 -4.75 8.00
CA PHE A 95 -20.31 -3.31 8.28
C PHE A 95 -20.42 -2.50 6.99
N ARG A 96 -19.57 -2.76 6.00
CA ARG A 96 -19.60 -2.04 4.72
C ARG A 96 -20.88 -2.31 3.92
N SER A 97 -21.44 -3.52 4.01
CA SER A 97 -22.72 -3.85 3.37
C SER A 97 -23.87 -3.07 4.03
N GLN A 98 -23.95 -3.14 5.36
CA GLN A 98 -25.01 -2.52 6.14
C GLN A 98 -24.98 -0.98 6.07
N TYR A 99 -23.80 -0.39 6.15
CA TYR A 99 -23.59 1.06 6.13
C TYR A 99 -23.09 1.57 4.77
N SER A 100 -23.54 0.93 3.69
CA SER A 100 -23.11 1.22 2.32
C SER A 100 -23.40 2.65 1.83
N LYS A 101 -24.37 3.33 2.45
CA LYS A 101 -24.74 4.73 2.17
C LYS A 101 -23.87 5.78 2.88
N MET A 102 -23.00 5.36 3.80
CA MET A 102 -22.08 6.28 4.47
C MET A 102 -21.00 6.80 3.51
N LEU A 103 -20.47 7.99 3.80
CA LEU A 103 -19.47 8.62 2.94
C LEU A 103 -18.08 8.08 3.27
N PHE A 104 -17.61 7.13 2.47
CA PHE A 104 -16.24 6.62 2.59
C PHE A 104 -15.27 7.47 1.74
N LEU A 105 -14.16 7.90 2.34
CA LEU A 105 -13.08 8.57 1.60
C LEU A 105 -12.40 7.64 0.59
N ASN A 106 -12.43 6.34 0.86
CA ASN A 106 -11.78 5.33 0.03
C ASN A 106 -12.56 4.02 -0.03
N LYS A 107 -12.63 3.43 -1.23
CA LYS A 107 -13.10 2.07 -1.47
C LYS A 107 -11.94 1.06 -1.45
N PRO A 108 -12.19 -0.21 -1.10
CA PRO A 108 -11.18 -1.25 -1.23
C PRO A 108 -10.72 -1.43 -2.67
N LEU A 109 -9.41 -1.50 -2.87
CA LEU A 109 -8.82 -1.83 -4.18
C LEU A 109 -8.78 -3.36 -4.39
N ARG A 110 -8.68 -3.79 -5.66
CA ARG A 110 -8.56 -5.22 -6.01
C ARG A 110 -7.14 -5.76 -5.73
N ASN A 111 -6.96 -7.07 -5.91
CA ASN A 111 -5.69 -7.77 -5.67
C ASN A 111 -4.62 -7.41 -6.72
N LYS A 112 -3.37 -7.83 -6.47
CA LYS A 112 -2.21 -7.51 -7.32
C LYS A 112 -2.41 -7.87 -8.79
N TRP A 113 -3.01 -9.02 -9.08
CA TRP A 113 -3.23 -9.49 -10.44
C TRP A 113 -4.22 -8.58 -11.17
N THR A 114 -5.38 -8.33 -10.57
CA THR A 114 -6.43 -7.51 -11.17
C THR A 114 -5.94 -6.08 -11.44
N ILE A 115 -5.10 -5.52 -10.55
CA ILE A 115 -4.50 -4.20 -10.77
C ILE A 115 -3.49 -4.24 -11.92
N HIS A 116 -2.64 -5.27 -11.97
CA HIS A 116 -1.72 -5.46 -13.10
C HIS A 116 -2.49 -5.58 -14.43
N GLU A 117 -3.55 -6.38 -14.49
CA GLU A 117 -4.39 -6.54 -15.69
C GLU A 117 -5.01 -5.20 -16.11
N VAL A 118 -5.62 -4.46 -15.19
CA VAL A 118 -6.27 -3.17 -15.49
C VAL A 118 -5.26 -2.14 -16.02
N LEU A 119 -4.07 -2.08 -15.45
CA LEU A 119 -3.01 -1.18 -15.92
C LEU A 119 -2.42 -1.65 -17.26
N SER A 120 -2.27 -2.96 -17.47
CA SER A 120 -1.70 -3.51 -18.71
C SER A 120 -2.53 -3.19 -19.97
N LYS A 121 -3.83 -2.93 -19.80
CA LYS A 121 -4.74 -2.53 -20.89
C LYS A 121 -4.42 -1.15 -21.47
N LYS A 122 -3.69 -0.29 -20.74
CA LYS A 122 -3.31 1.05 -21.19
C LYS A 122 -1.85 1.08 -21.61
N ALA A 123 -1.58 1.49 -22.86
CA ALA A 123 -0.22 1.53 -23.41
C ALA A 123 0.71 2.44 -22.58
N GLU A 124 0.18 3.56 -22.08
CA GLU A 124 0.90 4.52 -21.24
C GLU A 124 1.41 3.91 -19.92
N PHE A 125 0.70 2.93 -19.33
CA PHE A 125 1.11 2.27 -18.10
C PHE A 125 1.88 0.97 -18.37
N ARG A 126 1.55 0.26 -19.45
CA ARG A 126 2.18 -1.03 -19.81
C ARG A 126 3.70 -0.96 -19.86
N LYS A 127 4.28 0.15 -20.33
CA LYS A 127 5.73 0.36 -20.40
C LYS A 127 6.44 0.32 -19.04
N PHE A 128 5.72 0.60 -17.96
CA PHE A 128 6.20 0.57 -16.57
C PHE A 128 5.90 -0.75 -15.87
N LEU A 129 5.22 -1.70 -16.50
CA LEU A 129 4.88 -2.96 -15.83
C LEU A 129 5.94 -4.02 -16.12
N PRO A 130 6.47 -4.71 -15.08
CA PRO A 130 7.28 -5.90 -15.30
C PRO A 130 6.42 -7.00 -15.93
N GLU A 131 7.04 -7.87 -16.74
CA GLU A 131 6.33 -9.04 -17.25
C GLU A 131 5.76 -9.85 -16.06
N THR A 132 4.46 -10.13 -16.07
CA THR A 132 3.77 -10.80 -14.97
C THR A 132 2.68 -11.73 -15.52
N ARG A 133 2.56 -12.93 -14.96
CA ARG A 133 1.54 -13.93 -15.33
C ARG A 133 0.99 -14.64 -14.09
N LEU A 134 -0.19 -15.23 -14.21
CA LEU A 134 -0.68 -16.19 -13.20
C LEU A 134 0.16 -17.45 -13.24
N TYR A 135 0.43 -18.01 -12.05
CA TYR A 135 1.12 -19.29 -11.91
C TYR A 135 0.10 -20.43 -11.98
N HIS A 136 0.25 -21.30 -12.96
CA HIS A 136 -0.53 -22.54 -13.13
C HIS A 136 0.33 -23.79 -12.96
N GLY A 137 1.65 -23.68 -13.13
CA GLY A 137 2.57 -24.77 -12.83
C GLY A 137 4.02 -24.47 -13.17
N LEU A 138 4.87 -25.50 -13.01
CA LEU A 138 6.31 -25.40 -13.25
C LEU A 138 6.65 -24.92 -14.67
N THR A 139 5.84 -25.29 -15.66
CA THR A 139 6.02 -24.89 -17.07
C THR A 139 6.04 -23.37 -17.22
N ASP A 140 5.19 -22.63 -16.50
CA ASP A 140 5.15 -21.17 -16.59
C ASP A 140 6.45 -20.54 -16.07
N VAL A 141 7.01 -21.10 -14.98
CA VAL A 141 8.28 -20.66 -14.41
C VAL A 141 9.41 -20.91 -15.42
N HIS A 142 9.45 -22.10 -16.02
CA HIS A 142 10.44 -22.43 -17.05
C HIS A 142 10.33 -21.53 -18.28
N GLN A 143 9.12 -21.28 -18.77
CA GLN A 143 8.89 -20.41 -19.93
C GLN A 143 9.39 -18.99 -19.66
N MET A 144 9.08 -18.44 -18.49
CA MET A 144 9.53 -17.10 -18.14
C MET A 144 11.04 -17.04 -17.93
N LEU A 145 11.63 -18.09 -17.35
CA LEU A 145 13.09 -18.22 -17.19
C LEU A 145 13.86 -18.45 -18.50
N LYS A 146 13.18 -18.65 -19.65
CA LYS A 146 13.83 -18.62 -20.97
C LYS A 146 14.27 -17.21 -21.34
N ASN A 147 13.43 -16.22 -21.06
CA ASN A 147 13.63 -14.83 -21.47
C ASN A 147 14.14 -13.93 -20.34
N ARG A 148 13.91 -14.33 -19.09
CA ARG A 148 14.27 -13.59 -17.88
C ARG A 148 15.20 -14.42 -17.01
N SER A 149 16.33 -13.87 -16.57
CA SER A 149 17.25 -14.60 -15.69
C SER A 149 16.71 -14.78 -14.27
N VAL A 150 15.81 -13.90 -13.83
CA VAL A 150 15.24 -13.90 -12.48
C VAL A 150 13.73 -13.78 -12.56
N VAL A 151 13.03 -14.58 -11.77
CA VAL A 151 11.59 -14.47 -11.55
C VAL A 151 11.23 -14.53 -10.08
N PHE A 152 10.12 -13.88 -9.73
CA PHE A 152 9.52 -13.90 -8.41
C PHE A 152 8.18 -14.60 -8.46
N LEU A 153 8.01 -15.63 -7.63
CA LEU A 153 6.72 -16.19 -7.27
C LEU A 153 6.16 -15.45 -6.05
N LYS A 154 4.97 -14.87 -6.19
CA LYS A 154 4.32 -14.10 -5.12
C LYS A 154 2.82 -14.40 -5.02
N PRO A 155 2.22 -14.45 -3.82
CA PRO A 155 0.78 -14.55 -3.67
C PRO A 155 0.04 -13.36 -4.31
N ILE A 156 -1.12 -13.59 -4.94
CA ILE A 156 -1.98 -12.50 -5.46
C ILE A 156 -2.48 -11.59 -4.33
N ASN A 157 -2.69 -12.19 -3.15
CA ASN A 157 -3.16 -11.56 -1.92
C ASN A 157 -2.08 -11.74 -0.87
N GLY A 158 -1.59 -10.65 -0.27
CA GLY A 158 -0.56 -10.73 0.75
C GLY A 158 0.15 -9.41 0.95
N THR A 159 0.73 -9.23 2.13
CA THR A 159 1.43 -7.99 2.52
C THR A 159 2.74 -8.31 3.23
N GLY A 160 3.72 -7.40 3.09
CA GLY A 160 4.99 -7.44 3.82
C GLY A 160 5.88 -8.62 3.46
N GLY A 161 5.91 -9.02 2.19
CA GLY A 161 6.88 -10.01 1.68
C GLY A 161 6.62 -11.46 2.08
N ARG A 162 5.41 -11.82 2.49
CA ARG A 162 5.04 -13.20 2.89
C ARG A 162 4.94 -14.11 1.67
N GLY A 163 5.52 -15.31 1.78
CA GLY A 163 5.38 -16.37 0.77
C GLY A 163 6.05 -16.07 -0.57
N ILE A 164 7.04 -15.18 -0.60
CA ILE A 164 7.72 -14.79 -1.85
C ILE A 164 8.92 -15.71 -2.10
N LEU A 165 9.05 -16.23 -3.31
CA LEU A 165 10.18 -17.03 -3.75
C LEU A 165 10.85 -16.35 -4.96
N ARG A 166 12.14 -16.06 -4.86
CA ARG A 166 13.01 -15.61 -5.95
C ARG A 166 13.69 -16.83 -6.54
N ILE A 167 13.62 -16.98 -7.85
CA ILE A 167 14.26 -18.04 -8.61
C ILE A 167 15.12 -17.38 -9.68
N GLU A 168 16.42 -17.66 -9.64
CA GLU A 168 17.39 -17.17 -10.60
C GLU A 168 17.99 -18.34 -11.37
N LYS A 169 17.99 -18.24 -12.69
CA LYS A 169 18.70 -19.18 -13.57
C LYS A 169 20.18 -18.80 -13.60
N LEU A 170 21.02 -19.73 -13.15
CA LEU A 170 22.47 -19.54 -13.17
C LEU A 170 23.04 -19.83 -14.56
N LYS A 171 24.19 -19.22 -14.87
CA LYS A 171 24.90 -19.47 -16.13
C LYS A 171 25.44 -20.91 -16.25
N ALA A 172 25.75 -21.54 -15.13
CA ALA A 172 26.11 -22.96 -15.08
C ALA A 172 24.91 -23.81 -15.52
N ALA A 173 25.14 -24.77 -16.42
CA ALA A 173 24.08 -25.58 -17.00
C ALA A 173 23.22 -26.23 -15.90
N SER A 174 21.89 -26.14 -16.06
CA SER A 174 20.90 -26.84 -15.23
C SER A 174 20.93 -26.49 -13.75
N GLN A 175 21.31 -25.28 -13.36
CA GLN A 175 21.24 -24.82 -11.97
C GLN A 175 20.35 -23.59 -11.77
N TYR A 176 19.63 -23.60 -10.65
CA TYR A 176 18.89 -22.45 -10.14
C TYR A 176 19.44 -22.00 -8.80
N TYR A 177 19.36 -20.71 -8.52
CA TYR A 177 19.55 -20.13 -7.21
C TYR A 177 18.20 -19.71 -6.64
N ILE A 178 17.86 -20.22 -5.46
CA ILE A 178 16.58 -19.98 -4.81
C ILE A 178 16.79 -19.25 -3.50
N GLN A 179 15.98 -18.20 -3.31
CA GLN A 179 15.90 -17.40 -2.10
C GLN A 179 14.45 -16.97 -1.87
N GLY A 180 14.09 -16.53 -0.67
CA GLY A 180 12.68 -16.23 -0.41
C GLY A 180 12.34 -15.97 1.04
N ARG A 181 11.03 -15.86 1.29
CA ARG A 181 10.43 -15.75 2.61
C ARG A 181 9.20 -16.65 2.68
N ASN A 182 9.11 -17.44 3.75
CA ASN A 182 7.93 -18.27 3.97
C ASN A 182 6.70 -17.45 4.41
N GLN A 183 5.58 -18.12 4.70
CA GLN A 183 4.33 -17.46 5.12
C GLN A 183 4.47 -16.70 6.45
N GLN A 184 5.43 -17.09 7.30
CA GLN A 184 5.77 -16.45 8.58
C GLN A 184 6.82 -15.33 8.41
N ARG A 185 7.13 -14.90 7.19
CA ARG A 185 8.14 -13.87 6.84
C ARG A 185 9.59 -14.26 7.15
N LYS A 186 9.87 -15.49 7.57
CA LYS A 186 11.23 -15.97 7.82
C LYS A 186 11.96 -16.13 6.49
N ILE A 187 13.20 -15.62 6.43
CA ILE A 187 14.08 -15.80 5.29
C ILE A 187 14.34 -17.30 5.14
N ILE A 188 14.15 -17.84 3.95
CA ILE A 188 14.58 -19.20 3.64
C ILE A 188 16.07 -19.18 3.31
N THR A 189 16.79 -20.20 3.73
CA THR A 189 18.21 -20.32 3.44
C THR A 189 18.42 -20.31 1.92
N PRO A 190 19.23 -19.38 1.39
CA PRO A 190 19.60 -19.38 -0.01
C PRO A 190 20.26 -20.70 -0.42
N GLN A 191 19.86 -21.25 -1.55
CA GLN A 191 20.38 -22.54 -2.01
C GLN A 191 20.56 -22.57 -3.53
N LYS A 192 21.66 -23.20 -3.96
CA LYS A 192 21.84 -23.61 -5.35
C LYS A 192 21.24 -25.00 -5.52
N ILE A 193 20.45 -25.19 -6.56
CA ILE A 193 19.78 -26.46 -6.84
C ILE A 193 20.00 -26.87 -8.28
N HIS A 194 20.03 -28.18 -8.52
CA HIS A 194 19.88 -28.72 -9.87
C HIS A 194 18.45 -28.50 -10.37
N ALA A 195 18.29 -28.29 -11.67
CA ALA A 195 17.01 -27.96 -12.31
C ALA A 195 15.92 -29.00 -12.06
N SER A 196 16.28 -30.29 -11.97
CA SER A 196 15.35 -31.39 -11.65
C SER A 196 14.67 -31.24 -10.29
N ARG A 197 15.26 -30.50 -9.33
CA ARG A 197 14.69 -30.30 -7.99
C ARG A 197 13.66 -29.17 -7.92
N LEU A 198 13.58 -28.31 -8.94
CA LEU A 198 12.73 -27.12 -8.89
C LEU A 198 11.25 -27.51 -8.72
N GLY A 199 10.77 -28.51 -9.48
CA GLY A 199 9.40 -28.99 -9.38
C GLY A 199 9.01 -29.43 -7.97
N ALA A 200 9.84 -30.26 -7.33
CA ALA A 200 9.60 -30.74 -5.97
C ALA A 200 9.55 -29.59 -4.95
N ILE A 201 10.44 -28.60 -5.06
CA ILE A 201 10.45 -27.42 -4.18
C ILE A 201 9.18 -26.59 -4.35
N LEU A 202 8.72 -26.37 -5.58
CA LEU A 202 7.50 -25.60 -5.84
C LEU A 202 6.26 -26.31 -5.34
N SER A 203 6.16 -27.63 -5.54
CA SER A 203 5.07 -28.44 -4.98
C SER A 203 5.01 -28.38 -3.45
N GLY A 204 6.17 -28.32 -2.79
CA GLY A 204 6.28 -28.18 -1.34
C GLY A 204 6.07 -26.75 -0.80
N TRP A 205 6.03 -25.71 -1.65
CA TRP A 205 6.01 -24.29 -1.24
C TRP A 205 4.69 -23.83 -0.59
N ASN A 206 3.71 -24.72 -0.42
CA ASN A 206 2.43 -24.45 0.26
C ASN A 206 1.71 -23.21 -0.31
N MET A 207 1.46 -23.23 -1.62
CA MET A 207 0.78 -22.16 -2.35
C MET A 207 -0.74 -22.19 -2.11
N LYS A 208 -1.19 -21.88 -0.89
CA LYS A 208 -2.62 -21.92 -0.49
C LYS A 208 -3.52 -20.91 -1.20
N ASP A 209 -2.94 -19.88 -1.81
CA ASP A 209 -3.62 -18.85 -2.58
C ASP A 209 -3.12 -18.90 -4.03
N ARG A 210 -3.80 -18.23 -4.98
CA ARG A 210 -3.24 -18.06 -6.34
C ARG A 210 -1.91 -17.30 -6.27
N TYR A 211 -0.95 -17.70 -7.10
CA TYR A 211 0.37 -17.07 -7.22
C TYR A 211 0.53 -16.37 -8.56
N LEU A 212 1.44 -15.41 -8.59
CA LEU A 212 1.94 -14.72 -9.76
C LEU A 212 3.39 -15.09 -9.97
N ILE A 213 3.81 -15.24 -11.23
CA ILE A 213 5.21 -15.15 -11.62
C ILE A 213 5.44 -13.75 -12.19
N GLN A 214 6.44 -13.05 -11.67
CA GLN A 214 6.82 -11.71 -12.11
C GLN A 214 8.30 -11.64 -12.43
N GLU A 215 8.66 -10.86 -13.45
CA GLU A 215 10.05 -10.58 -13.84
C GLU A 215 10.82 -9.96 -12.66
N GLY A 216 12.01 -10.51 -12.38
CA GLY A 216 12.92 -9.92 -11.42
C GLY A 216 13.66 -8.73 -12.03
N ILE A 217 13.46 -7.55 -11.45
CA ILE A 217 14.19 -6.34 -11.84
C ILE A 217 15.53 -6.30 -11.11
N ALA A 218 16.60 -5.95 -11.84
CA ALA A 218 17.95 -5.85 -11.29
C ALA A 218 18.08 -4.61 -10.37
N VAL A 219 17.81 -4.82 -9.07
CA VAL A 219 17.84 -3.80 -8.01
C VAL A 219 18.83 -4.14 -6.89
N GLU A 220 19.79 -5.00 -7.19
CA GLU A 220 20.84 -5.38 -6.24
C GLU A 220 21.92 -4.29 -6.17
N LEU A 221 22.22 -3.87 -4.94
CA LEU A 221 23.29 -2.94 -4.60
C LEU A 221 24.64 -3.68 -4.55
N PRO A 222 25.79 -2.97 -4.62
CA PRO A 222 27.12 -3.59 -4.58
C PRO A 222 27.38 -4.50 -3.36
N ASP A 223 26.68 -4.28 -2.25
CA ASP A 223 26.78 -5.09 -1.02
C ASP A 223 25.82 -6.30 -0.99
N GLY A 224 25.15 -6.60 -2.10
CA GLY A 224 24.21 -7.71 -2.24
C GLY A 224 22.82 -7.46 -1.66
N ARG A 225 22.54 -6.27 -1.10
CA ARG A 225 21.19 -5.91 -0.65
C ARG A 225 20.33 -5.48 -1.82
N VAL A 226 19.04 -5.80 -1.76
CA VAL A 226 18.06 -5.30 -2.74
C VAL A 226 17.45 -3.99 -2.26
N HIS A 227 17.08 -3.13 -3.20
CA HIS A 227 16.38 -1.89 -2.90
C HIS A 227 15.15 -1.68 -3.79
N ASP A 228 14.24 -0.84 -3.34
CA ASP A 228 13.15 -0.31 -4.15
C ASP A 228 12.72 1.06 -3.62
N TYR A 229 11.83 1.74 -4.34
CA TYR A 229 11.33 3.07 -3.98
C TYR A 229 9.87 2.96 -3.59
N ARG A 230 9.51 3.54 -2.45
CA ARG A 230 8.12 3.77 -2.08
C ARG A 230 7.75 5.21 -2.41
N MET A 231 6.88 5.36 -3.39
CA MET A 231 6.25 6.63 -3.72
C MET A 231 4.88 6.71 -3.06
N LEU A 232 4.58 7.80 -2.37
CA LEU A 232 3.25 8.09 -1.82
C LEU A 232 2.59 9.19 -2.66
N VAL A 233 1.41 8.90 -3.18
CA VAL A 233 0.53 9.88 -3.84
C VAL A 233 -0.77 9.98 -3.05
N GLN A 234 -1.25 11.21 -2.84
CA GLN A 234 -2.42 11.50 -2.03
C GLN A 234 -3.28 12.57 -2.68
N LYS A 235 -4.58 12.53 -2.39
CA LYS A 235 -5.46 13.66 -2.63
C LYS A 235 -5.01 14.84 -1.76
N ASN A 236 -4.91 16.02 -2.37
CA ASN A 236 -4.64 17.26 -1.65
C ASN A 236 -5.95 17.89 -1.13
N LYS A 237 -5.85 19.07 -0.52
CA LYS A 237 -6.99 19.82 0.04
C LYS A 237 -8.01 20.28 -1.01
N GLU A 238 -7.65 20.27 -2.29
CA GLU A 238 -8.54 20.55 -3.42
C GLU A 238 -9.12 19.28 -4.06
N GLY A 239 -8.83 18.09 -3.52
CA GLY A 239 -9.30 16.82 -4.09
C GLY A 239 -8.55 16.36 -5.34
N HIS A 240 -7.38 16.94 -5.64
CA HIS A 240 -6.52 16.54 -6.76
C HIS A 240 -5.42 15.58 -6.30
N TRP A 241 -5.06 14.63 -7.16
CA TRP A 241 -3.93 13.74 -6.91
C TRP A 241 -2.61 14.50 -7.00
N GLN A 242 -1.75 14.34 -5.98
CA GLN A 242 -0.43 14.95 -5.95
C GLN A 242 0.59 13.97 -5.38
N LEU A 243 1.82 14.06 -5.86
CA LEU A 243 2.97 13.43 -5.21
C LEU A 243 3.13 13.98 -3.79
N THR A 244 3.19 13.10 -2.79
CA THR A 244 3.58 13.46 -1.43
C THR A 244 5.07 13.33 -1.26
N GLY A 245 5.63 12.18 -1.59
CA GLY A 245 7.07 11.97 -1.50
C GLY A 245 7.50 10.60 -1.97
N ILE A 246 8.81 10.45 -2.15
CA ILE A 246 9.46 9.20 -2.57
C ILE A 246 10.56 8.90 -1.57
N ALA A 247 10.53 7.69 -1.00
CA ALA A 247 11.55 7.19 -0.11
C ALA A 247 12.17 5.93 -0.69
N GLY A 248 13.49 5.81 -0.63
CA GLY A 248 14.17 4.55 -0.89
C GLY A 248 14.00 3.58 0.27
N ARG A 249 13.96 2.28 -0.02
CA ARG A 249 14.00 1.21 0.97
C ARG A 249 15.12 0.25 0.62
N VAL A 250 15.98 -0.02 1.58
CA VAL A 250 17.07 -1.00 1.46
C VAL A 250 16.74 -2.20 2.32
N GLY A 251 16.75 -3.39 1.73
CA GLY A 251 16.45 -4.65 2.44
C GLY A 251 17.50 -5.04 3.46
N ALA A 252 17.09 -5.89 4.39
CA ALA A 252 18.03 -6.58 5.27
C ALA A 252 19.02 -7.43 4.47
N PRO A 253 20.25 -7.68 4.97
CA PRO A 253 21.19 -8.60 4.33
C PRO A 253 20.54 -9.95 3.98
N ARG A 254 20.80 -10.46 2.77
CA ARG A 254 20.26 -11.73 2.24
C ARG A 254 18.73 -11.77 2.05
N SER A 255 18.03 -10.64 2.24
CA SER A 255 16.59 -10.55 1.99
C SER A 255 16.31 -10.33 0.51
N VAL A 256 15.30 -11.02 -0.03
CA VAL A 256 14.82 -10.82 -1.41
C VAL A 256 13.83 -9.64 -1.54
N THR A 257 13.49 -8.98 -0.43
CA THR A 257 12.63 -7.79 -0.42
C THR A 257 13.23 -6.68 0.43
N SER A 258 12.96 -5.43 0.06
CA SER A 258 13.34 -4.20 0.78
C SER A 258 12.37 -3.78 1.91
N ASN A 259 11.40 -4.64 2.27
CA ASN A 259 10.35 -4.29 3.23
C ASN A 259 10.91 -3.93 4.62
N LEU A 260 10.47 -2.79 5.17
CA LEU A 260 10.87 -2.33 6.52
C LEU A 260 10.54 -3.36 7.62
N HIS A 261 9.35 -3.98 7.56
CA HIS A 261 8.93 -5.05 8.47
C HIS A 261 9.87 -6.27 8.49
N GLY A 262 10.72 -6.41 7.46
CA GLY A 262 11.68 -7.49 7.33
C GLY A 262 13.09 -7.14 7.78
N GLY A 263 13.29 -6.01 8.49
CA GLY A 263 14.59 -5.50 8.93
C GLY A 263 15.26 -4.56 7.93
N GLY A 264 14.52 -4.05 6.95
CA GLY A 264 15.01 -3.02 6.02
C GLY A 264 15.05 -1.63 6.66
N ARG A 265 15.73 -0.70 6.00
CA ARG A 265 15.80 0.73 6.39
C ARG A 265 15.32 1.63 5.27
N ALA A 266 14.72 2.77 5.63
CA ALA A 266 14.43 3.82 4.66
C ALA A 266 15.66 4.72 4.45
N VAL A 267 15.80 5.24 3.23
CA VAL A 267 16.82 6.24 2.85
C VAL A 267 16.18 7.29 1.94
N PRO A 268 16.64 8.54 1.94
CA PRO A 268 16.17 9.53 0.97
C PRO A 268 16.33 9.04 -0.48
N ALA A 269 15.32 9.26 -1.32
CA ALA A 269 15.30 8.72 -2.69
C ALA A 269 16.46 9.27 -3.54
N HIS A 270 16.80 10.55 -3.39
CA HIS A 270 17.92 11.17 -4.10
C HIS A 270 19.26 10.52 -3.74
N GLN A 271 19.49 10.22 -2.46
CA GLN A 271 20.70 9.54 -1.97
C GLN A 271 20.79 8.13 -2.54
N MET A 272 19.66 7.42 -2.62
CA MET A 272 19.65 6.07 -3.19
C MET A 272 19.88 6.09 -4.71
N LEU A 273 19.28 7.04 -5.43
CA LEU A 273 19.51 7.20 -6.88
C LEU A 273 20.95 7.57 -7.21
N SER A 274 21.57 8.48 -6.46
CA SER A 274 22.97 8.87 -6.69
C SER A 274 23.95 7.72 -6.46
N SER A 275 23.58 6.73 -5.64
CA SER A 275 24.45 5.56 -5.39
C SER A 275 24.60 4.61 -6.58
N TRP A 276 23.77 4.73 -7.63
CA TRP A 276 23.78 3.77 -8.74
C TRP A 276 23.42 4.34 -10.13
N ILE A 277 22.94 5.58 -10.21
CA ILE A 277 22.80 6.36 -11.45
C ILE A 277 23.69 7.58 -11.28
N THR A 278 24.75 7.71 -12.10
CA THR A 278 25.79 8.73 -11.92
C THR A 278 25.41 10.11 -12.48
N ASN A 279 24.62 10.16 -13.55
CA ASN A 279 24.18 11.41 -14.18
C ASN A 279 23.02 12.06 -13.38
N GLU A 280 23.19 13.32 -12.96
CA GLU A 280 22.19 14.05 -12.15
C GLU A 280 20.92 14.40 -12.94
N GLU A 281 21.04 14.85 -14.19
CA GLU A 281 19.89 15.18 -15.03
C GLU A 281 18.97 13.97 -15.22
N GLN A 282 19.56 12.79 -15.46
CA GLN A 282 18.86 11.53 -15.54
C GLN A 282 18.14 11.19 -14.22
N ARG A 283 18.75 11.46 -13.05
CA ARG A 283 18.08 11.26 -11.75
C ARG A 283 16.85 12.15 -11.62
N GLN A 284 16.95 13.43 -12.01
CA GLN A 284 15.83 14.37 -11.96
C GLN A 284 14.72 13.98 -12.93
N GLU A 285 15.07 13.57 -14.15
CA GLU A 285 14.11 13.05 -15.14
C GLU A 285 13.37 11.82 -14.62
N VAL A 286 14.08 10.89 -13.97
CA VAL A 286 13.49 9.68 -13.38
C VAL A 286 12.52 10.03 -12.26
N ILE A 287 12.86 10.95 -11.36
CA ILE A 287 11.96 11.38 -10.27
C ILE A 287 10.71 12.07 -10.83
N SER A 288 10.89 12.97 -11.80
CA SER A 288 9.78 13.67 -12.47
C SER A 288 8.85 12.68 -13.18
N THR A 289 9.42 11.75 -13.95
CA THR A 289 8.67 10.70 -14.67
C THR A 289 7.94 9.78 -13.71
N ALA A 290 8.58 9.37 -12.61
CA ALA A 290 7.95 8.55 -11.57
C ALA A 290 6.79 9.29 -10.91
N GLY A 291 6.96 10.58 -10.58
CA GLY A 291 5.93 11.42 -9.98
C GLY A 291 4.70 11.55 -10.88
N LYS A 292 4.90 11.88 -12.16
CA LYS A 292 3.82 11.96 -13.15
C LYS A 292 3.11 10.61 -13.31
N MET A 293 3.85 9.53 -13.51
CA MET A 293 3.31 8.18 -13.60
C MET A 293 2.48 7.79 -12.37
N GLY A 294 2.93 8.17 -11.17
CA GLY A 294 2.21 7.89 -9.93
C GLY A 294 0.85 8.58 -9.85
N VAL A 295 0.81 9.86 -10.21
CA VAL A 295 -0.41 10.66 -10.24
C VAL A 295 -1.39 10.12 -11.28
N ASP A 296 -0.90 9.85 -12.50
CA ASP A 296 -1.73 9.34 -13.61
C ASP A 296 -2.32 7.96 -13.28
N ILE A 297 -1.53 7.06 -12.69
CA ILE A 297 -2.01 5.74 -12.25
C ILE A 297 -3.04 5.87 -11.13
N ALA A 298 -2.84 6.78 -10.17
CA ALA A 298 -3.79 6.97 -9.08
C ALA A 298 -5.14 7.48 -9.58
N ALA A 299 -5.13 8.47 -10.47
CA ALA A 299 -6.32 9.00 -11.13
C ALA A 299 -7.05 7.90 -11.94
N TYR A 300 -6.30 7.11 -12.71
CA TYR A 300 -6.90 6.03 -13.50
C TYR A 300 -7.52 4.94 -12.62
N LEU A 301 -6.83 4.52 -11.56
CA LEU A 301 -7.37 3.51 -10.64
C LEU A 301 -8.60 4.01 -9.88
N GLU A 302 -8.63 5.28 -9.48
CA GLU A 302 -9.82 5.90 -8.91
C GLU A 302 -10.99 5.88 -9.89
N HIS A 303 -10.76 6.23 -11.16
CA HIS A 303 -11.79 6.14 -12.19
C HIS A 303 -12.35 4.71 -12.35
N GLN A 304 -11.50 3.68 -12.22
CA GLN A 304 -11.93 2.28 -12.38
C GLN A 304 -12.63 1.69 -11.14
N TYR A 305 -12.25 2.13 -9.93
CA TYR A 305 -12.69 1.49 -8.69
C TYR A 305 -13.52 2.39 -7.76
N GLY A 306 -13.73 3.64 -8.15
CA GLY A 306 -14.40 4.66 -7.37
C GLY A 306 -13.45 5.36 -6.38
N PRO A 307 -13.99 6.10 -5.40
CA PRO A 307 -13.21 7.01 -4.57
C PRO A 307 -12.02 6.34 -3.92
N LEU A 308 -10.86 6.99 -4.04
CA LEU A 308 -9.64 6.66 -3.35
C LEU A 308 -9.13 7.93 -2.64
N CYS A 309 -8.28 7.73 -1.64
CA CYS A 309 -7.73 8.82 -0.82
C CYS A 309 -6.21 8.92 -1.00
N GLU A 310 -5.55 7.76 -1.02
CA GLU A 310 -4.10 7.67 -1.12
C GLU A 310 -3.68 6.32 -1.70
N LEU A 311 -2.50 6.29 -2.33
CA LEU A 311 -1.84 5.09 -2.80
C LEU A 311 -0.34 5.18 -2.52
N ALA A 312 0.28 4.10 -2.06
CA ALA A 312 1.72 3.92 -2.23
C ALA A 312 2.01 3.02 -3.43
N LEU A 313 2.92 3.48 -4.28
CA LEU A 313 3.43 2.74 -5.41
C LEU A 313 4.84 2.27 -5.07
N ASP A 314 5.04 0.96 -5.12
CA ASP A 314 6.36 0.35 -4.93
C ASP A 314 7.01 0.22 -6.30
N LEU A 315 8.15 0.89 -6.48
CA LEU A 315 8.85 1.02 -7.75
C LEU A 315 10.22 0.36 -7.69
N ALA A 316 10.57 -0.43 -8.69
CA ALA A 316 11.96 -0.69 -9.02
C ALA A 316 12.38 0.30 -10.10
N ILE A 317 13.43 1.06 -9.84
CA ILE A 317 14.17 1.76 -10.89
C ILE A 317 15.30 0.81 -11.29
N ASN A 318 15.97 0.93 -12.43
CA ASN A 318 17.19 0.16 -12.70
C ASN A 318 18.36 1.10 -12.98
N ARG A 319 19.59 0.57 -13.17
CA ARG A 319 20.78 1.38 -13.46
C ARG A 319 20.68 2.25 -14.72
N LYS A 320 19.73 1.97 -15.62
CA LYS A 320 19.46 2.78 -16.83
C LYS A 320 18.35 3.82 -16.61
N GLY A 321 17.86 3.99 -15.38
CA GLY A 321 16.75 4.88 -15.07
C GLY A 321 15.37 4.33 -15.46
N ARG A 322 15.25 3.08 -15.94
CA ARG A 322 13.95 2.54 -16.32
C ARG A 322 13.12 2.23 -15.08
N ILE A 323 11.90 2.76 -15.05
CA ILE A 323 10.96 2.62 -13.93
C ILE A 323 10.06 1.41 -14.16
N TYR A 324 9.87 0.62 -13.10
CA TYR A 324 8.97 -0.53 -13.04
C TYR A 324 8.06 -0.42 -11.82
N LEU A 325 6.76 -0.46 -12.03
CA LEU A 325 5.75 -0.54 -10.96
C LEU A 325 5.59 -1.98 -10.49
N LEU A 326 6.02 -2.27 -9.27
CA LEU A 326 5.99 -3.61 -8.67
C LEU A 326 4.63 -3.91 -8.02
N GLU A 327 4.08 -2.94 -7.29
CA GLU A 327 2.85 -3.07 -6.52
C GLU A 327 2.20 -1.70 -6.26
N VAL A 328 0.86 -1.69 -6.18
CA VAL A 328 0.06 -0.55 -5.70
C VAL A 328 -0.61 -0.92 -4.38
N ASN A 329 -0.40 -0.11 -3.36
CA ASN A 329 -0.87 -0.31 -2.00
C ASN A 329 -1.88 0.79 -1.61
N PRO A 330 -3.18 0.48 -1.43
CA PRO A 330 -4.22 1.48 -1.15
C PRO A 330 -4.32 1.94 0.30
N LYS A 331 -3.58 1.29 1.20
CA LYS A 331 -3.58 1.60 2.65
C LYS A 331 -2.12 1.64 3.13
N PRO A 332 -1.32 2.59 2.63
CA PRO A 332 0.12 2.62 2.86
C PRO A 332 0.47 2.94 4.30
N ALA A 333 1.52 2.29 4.78
CA ALA A 333 2.17 2.66 6.04
C ALA A 333 3.14 3.83 5.79
N ARG A 334 3.31 4.73 6.76
CA ARG A 334 4.02 6.03 6.58
C ARG A 334 5.39 6.09 7.26
N GLU A 335 5.83 4.99 7.85
CA GLU A 335 7.05 4.92 8.65
C GLU A 335 8.30 5.19 7.80
N VAL A 336 8.23 4.97 6.47
CA VAL A 336 9.31 5.32 5.54
C VAL A 336 9.71 6.80 5.67
N PHE A 337 8.73 7.71 5.76
CA PHE A 337 9.01 9.15 5.84
C PHE A 337 9.50 9.59 7.22
N SER A 338 9.08 8.87 8.27
CA SER A 338 9.64 9.09 9.61
C SER A 338 11.10 8.66 9.72
N GLN A 339 11.54 7.65 8.97
CA GLN A 339 12.91 7.11 9.04
C GLN A 339 13.93 7.89 8.21
N ILE A 340 13.52 8.59 7.16
CA ILE A 340 14.43 9.37 6.30
C ILE A 340 14.77 10.76 6.87
N GLY A 341 14.26 11.11 8.05
CA GLY A 341 14.57 12.38 8.70
C GLY A 341 13.85 13.59 8.09
N GLU A 342 12.71 13.39 7.41
CA GLU A 342 11.92 14.45 6.80
C GLU A 342 10.59 14.67 7.58
N PRO A 343 10.61 15.43 8.69
CA PRO A 343 9.46 15.58 9.57
C PRO A 343 8.26 16.27 8.89
N GLU A 344 8.51 17.26 8.04
CA GLU A 344 7.45 17.96 7.31
C GLU A 344 6.78 17.07 6.24
N LEU A 345 7.56 16.24 5.56
CA LEU A 345 7.02 15.25 4.63
C LEU A 345 6.16 14.22 5.37
N TYR A 346 6.65 13.72 6.51
CA TYR A 346 5.90 12.80 7.35
C TYR A 346 4.60 13.43 7.89
N ARG A 347 4.65 14.71 8.30
CA ARG A 347 3.46 15.47 8.71
C ARG A 347 2.48 15.62 7.56
N THR A 348 2.94 16.03 6.38
CA THR A 348 2.12 16.14 5.15
C THR A 348 1.44 14.82 4.82
N ALA A 349 2.16 13.70 4.93
CA ALA A 349 1.58 12.37 4.71
C ALA A 349 0.45 12.01 5.68
N ILE A 350 0.46 12.57 6.89
CA ILE A 350 -0.58 12.40 7.92
C ILE A 350 -1.75 13.36 7.69
N THR A 351 -1.48 14.60 7.30
CA THR A 351 -2.52 15.65 7.19
C THR A 351 -3.35 15.55 5.92
N ARG A 352 -2.78 15.16 4.78
CA ARG A 352 -3.51 15.13 3.49
C ARG A 352 -4.82 14.35 3.50
N PRO A 353 -4.92 13.15 4.11
CA PRO A 353 -6.21 12.46 4.23
C PRO A 353 -7.27 13.24 5.02
N LEU A 354 -6.86 14.08 5.97
CA LEU A 354 -7.75 14.92 6.78
C LEU A 354 -8.22 16.15 5.97
N GLU A 355 -7.31 16.78 5.24
CA GLU A 355 -7.61 17.87 4.31
C GLU A 355 -8.58 17.40 3.21
N TYR A 356 -8.31 16.23 2.64
CA TYR A 356 -9.22 15.61 1.67
C TYR A 356 -10.59 15.28 2.28
N ALA A 357 -10.63 14.84 3.55
CA ALA A 357 -11.91 14.62 4.24
C ALA A 357 -12.73 15.92 4.29
N LEU A 358 -12.12 17.03 4.72
CA LEU A 358 -12.79 18.33 4.74
C LEU A 358 -13.31 18.76 3.36
N TRP A 359 -12.52 18.52 2.31
CA TRP A 359 -12.96 18.78 0.94
C TRP A 359 -14.17 17.92 0.55
N VAL A 360 -14.13 16.61 0.82
CA VAL A 360 -15.23 15.67 0.53
C VAL A 360 -16.51 16.07 1.28
N TYR A 361 -16.38 16.49 2.55
CA TYR A 361 -17.51 16.98 3.33
C TYR A 361 -18.17 18.19 2.68
N LYS A 362 -17.36 19.22 2.35
CA LYS A 362 -17.82 20.46 1.72
C LYS A 362 -18.54 20.20 0.40
N GLN A 363 -17.98 19.35 -0.46
CA GLN A 363 -18.61 18.99 -1.73
C GLN A 363 -19.97 18.32 -1.53
N LYS A 364 -20.11 17.48 -0.51
CA LYS A 364 -21.38 16.80 -0.23
C LYS A 364 -22.44 17.75 0.33
N THR A 365 -22.07 18.67 1.22
CA THR A 365 -23.02 19.64 1.80
C THR A 365 -23.50 20.64 0.76
N GLU A 366 -22.60 21.20 -0.06
CA GLU A 366 -22.97 22.14 -1.14
C GLU A 366 -23.91 21.50 -2.18
N THR A 367 -23.68 20.21 -2.49
CA THR A 367 -24.56 19.46 -3.40
C THR A 367 -25.95 19.21 -2.79
N ALA A 368 -26.05 19.05 -1.47
CA ALA A 368 -27.32 18.86 -0.78
C ALA A 368 -28.14 20.15 -0.76
N ASP A 369 -27.53 21.29 -0.41
CA ASP A 369 -28.17 22.60 -0.38
C ASP A 369 -28.71 23.00 -1.77
N THR A 370 -27.98 22.65 -2.84
CA THR A 370 -28.41 22.92 -4.22
C THR A 370 -29.61 22.05 -4.65
N LYS A 371 -29.77 20.86 -4.08
CA LYS A 371 -30.91 19.97 -4.36
C LYS A 371 -32.16 20.36 -3.60
N GLU A 372 -32.02 20.87 -2.38
CA GLU A 372 -33.15 21.36 -1.57
C GLU A 372 -33.71 22.68 -2.09
N ASN A 373 -32.88 23.51 -2.75
CA ASN A 373 -33.29 24.79 -3.33
C ASN A 373 -33.83 24.72 -4.78
N LYS A 374 -34.10 23.53 -5.33
CA LYS A 374 -34.81 23.43 -6.62
C LYS A 374 -36.32 23.51 -6.38
N PRO A 375 -37.05 24.50 -6.96
CA PRO A 375 -38.51 24.52 -6.87
C PRO A 375 -39.06 23.23 -7.46
N GLN A 376 -39.97 22.58 -6.72
CA GLN A 376 -40.74 21.44 -7.22
C GLN A 376 -41.60 21.98 -8.37
N LEU A 377 -41.29 21.55 -9.59
CA LEU A 377 -42.11 21.77 -10.78
C LEU A 377 -43.17 20.67 -10.89
#